data_AF-A0AAV4A1D5-F1
#
_entry.id   AF-A0AAV4A1D5-F1
#
_cell.length_a   1.000
_cell.length_b   1.000
_cell.length_c   1.000
_cell.angle_alpha   90.00
_cell.angle_beta   90.00
_cell.angle_gamma   90.00
#
_symmetry.space_group_name_H-M   'P 1'
#
loop_
_entity.id
_entity.type
_entity.pdbx_description
1 polymer ?
#
loop_
_entity_poly.entity_id
_entity_poly.type
_entity_poly.pdbx_seq_one_letter_code
_entity_poly.pdbx_strand_id
1 'polypeptide(L)'
;MQNNGQGKGGFSLSGVRTKLFGSDTPEQREVRLKQLDEQIIQAEAELKRVQEESQQFIEYSLRDIDRFQRQKTKDLQEIFTNYAVMQIKQCKKGIAIWTSAKDCFSKM
;
A
#
# COMPACT_ATOMS: atom_id res chain seq x y z
N MET A 1 6.72 62.60 50.52
CA MET A 1 5.85 61.49 50.95
C MET A 1 6.12 60.31 50.04
N GLN A 2 6.51 59.19 50.64
CA GLN A 2 6.65 57.88 50.01
C GLN A 2 5.36 57.51 49.27
N ASN A 3 5.46 56.81 48.14
CA ASN A 3 4.70 55.57 48.06
C ASN A 3 5.47 54.49 47.30
N ASN A 4 5.69 53.41 48.03
CA ASN A 4 6.40 52.21 47.67
C ASN A 4 5.37 51.27 47.03
N GLY A 5 5.58 50.87 45.78
CA GLY A 5 4.68 49.98 45.04
C GLY A 5 5.41 48.77 44.51
N GLN A 6 5.88 47.90 45.41
CA GLN A 6 6.33 46.54 45.07
C GLN A 6 5.18 45.75 44.41
N GLY A 7 5.21 45.65 43.08
CA GLY A 7 4.38 44.74 42.28
C GLY A 7 5.26 43.65 41.69
N LYS A 8 5.20 42.46 42.31
CA LYS A 8 5.86 41.19 41.97
C LYS A 8 6.11 40.97 40.47
N GLY A 9 7.35 40.60 40.15
CA GLY A 9 7.79 40.23 38.82
C GLY A 9 6.93 39.14 38.19
N GLY A 10 6.19 39.52 37.15
CA GLY A 10 5.67 38.57 36.18
C GLY A 10 6.85 38.00 35.42
N PHE A 11 7.18 36.73 35.67
CA PHE A 11 7.99 35.93 34.76
C PHE A 11 7.22 35.84 33.44
N SER A 12 7.43 36.82 32.55
CA SER A 12 7.01 36.71 31.17
C SER A 12 7.72 35.50 30.58
N LEU A 13 6.97 34.50 30.11
CA LEU A 13 7.51 33.37 29.35
C LEU A 13 8.39 33.85 28.18
N SER A 14 8.08 35.03 27.61
CA SER A 14 8.92 35.68 26.60
C SER A 14 10.27 36.15 27.17
N GLY A 15 10.28 36.75 28.37
CA GLY A 15 11.51 37.22 29.02
C GLY A 15 12.41 36.08 29.52
N VAL A 16 11.80 34.96 29.93
CA VAL A 16 12.54 33.72 30.30
C VAL A 16 13.12 33.06 29.06
N ARG A 17 12.37 32.99 27.96
CA ARG A 17 12.85 32.42 26.68
C ARG A 17 14.00 33.22 26.08
N THR A 18 13.93 34.55 26.08
CA THR A 18 15.03 35.42 25.62
C THR A 18 16.29 35.30 26.49
N LYS A 19 16.14 35.06 27.79
CA LYS A 19 17.28 34.87 28.71
C LYS A 19 17.88 33.46 28.66
N LEU A 20 17.09 32.42 28.39
CA LEU A 20 17.58 31.03 28.28
C LEU A 20 18.13 30.69 26.89
N PHE A 21 17.58 31.26 25.82
CA PHE A 21 17.88 30.86 24.44
C PHE A 21 18.41 32.01 23.56
N GLY A 22 18.47 33.25 24.07
CA GLY A 22 18.69 34.44 23.25
C GLY A 22 17.45 34.80 22.43
N SER A 23 17.31 36.06 22.05
CA SER A 23 16.41 36.41 20.94
C SER A 23 17.08 35.92 19.67
N ASP A 24 16.44 35.03 18.90
CA ASP A 24 16.93 34.69 17.56
C ASP A 24 17.30 35.98 16.84
N THR A 25 18.54 36.08 16.37
CA THR A 25 18.94 37.26 15.62
C THR A 25 18.11 37.32 14.33
N PRO A 26 17.83 38.50 13.78
CA PRO A 26 17.13 38.63 12.50
C PRO A 26 17.69 37.70 11.42
N GLU A 27 19.01 37.50 11.42
CA GLU A 27 19.73 36.61 10.52
C GLU A 27 19.39 35.13 10.76
N GLN A 28 19.29 34.68 12.02
CA GLN A 28 18.89 33.31 12.36
C GLN A 28 17.44 33.01 11.96
N ARG A 29 16.55 34.01 12.05
CA ARG A 29 15.17 33.88 11.57
C ARG A 29 15.12 33.77 10.04
N GLU A 30 15.92 34.58 9.34
CA GLU A 30 16.00 34.53 7.89
C GLU A 30 16.54 33.18 7.39
N VAL A 31 17.56 32.62 8.05
CA VAL A 31 18.08 31.28 7.75
C VAL A 31 17.00 30.21 7.96
N ARG A 32 16.24 30.29 9.05
CA ARG A 32 15.14 29.35 9.32
C ARG A 32 14.00 29.47 8.29
N LEU A 33 13.66 30.68 7.87
CA LEU A 33 12.66 30.92 6.83
C LEU A 33 13.11 30.28 5.50
N LYS A 34 14.36 30.52 5.08
CA LYS A 34 14.93 29.90 3.87
C LYS A 34 14.92 28.37 3.94
N GLN A 35 15.27 27.79 5.08
CA GLN A 35 15.19 26.34 5.28
C GLN A 35 13.76 25.80 5.20
N LEU A 36 12.77 26.53 5.74
CA LEU A 36 11.37 26.13 5.64
C LEU A 36 10.87 26.24 4.19
N ASP A 37 11.24 27.29 3.46
CA ASP A 37 10.90 27.45 2.04
C ASP A 37 11.49 26.31 1.20
N GLU A 38 12.77 25.95 1.43
CA GLU A 38 13.40 24.80 0.76
C GLU A 38 12.69 23.48 1.08
N GLN A 39 12.31 23.26 2.34
CA GLN A 39 11.55 22.07 2.74
C GLN A 39 10.16 22.02 2.09
N ILE A 40 9.48 23.16 1.96
CA ILE A 40 8.18 23.25 1.29
C ILE A 40 8.34 22.87 -0.19
N ILE A 41 9.31 23.46 -0.88
CA ILE A 41 9.56 23.17 -2.30
C ILE A 41 9.87 21.68 -2.49
N GLN A 42 10.70 21.10 -1.63
CA GLN A 42 11.05 19.69 -1.70
C GLN A 42 9.84 18.79 -1.43
N ALA A 43 9.01 19.12 -0.43
CA ALA A 43 7.81 18.38 -0.11
C ALA A 43 6.76 18.45 -1.23
N GLU A 44 6.60 19.61 -1.87
CA GLU A 44 5.69 19.77 -3.02
C GLU A 44 6.15 18.96 -4.24
N ALA A 45 7.45 18.96 -4.52
CA ALA A 45 8.03 18.15 -5.60
C ALA A 45 7.84 16.65 -5.33
N GLU A 46 8.08 16.21 -4.10
CA GLU A 46 7.90 14.83 -3.70
C GLU A 46 6.43 14.40 -3.72
N LEU A 47 5.52 15.25 -3.25
CA LEU A 47 4.08 14.99 -3.30
C LEU A 47 3.61 14.80 -4.75
N LYS A 48 4.07 15.67 -5.66
CA LYS A 48 3.74 15.54 -7.08
C LYS A 48 4.26 14.22 -7.66
N ARG A 49 5.50 13.84 -7.35
CA ARG A 49 6.10 12.57 -7.79
C ARG A 49 5.28 11.38 -7.30
N VAL A 50 4.99 11.32 -6.00
CA VAL A 50 4.22 10.21 -5.40
C VAL A 50 2.79 10.16 -5.96
N GLN A 51 2.19 11.31 -6.24
CA GLN A 51 0.86 11.36 -6.84
C GLN A 51 0.85 10.80 -8.27
N GLU A 52 1.86 11.12 -9.08
CA GLU A 52 2.04 10.55 -10.42
C GLU A 52 2.27 9.03 -10.37
N GLU A 53 3.13 8.55 -9.46
CA GLU A 53 3.39 7.12 -9.26
C GLU A 53 2.14 6.37 -8.80
N SER A 54 1.37 6.94 -7.87
CA SER A 54 0.11 6.38 -7.39
C SER A 54 -0.90 6.25 -8.53
N GLN A 55 -1.02 7.29 -9.38
CA GLN A 55 -1.92 7.26 -10.52
C GLN A 55 -1.54 6.18 -11.53
N GLN A 56 -0.25 6.04 -11.83
CA GLN A 56 0.26 4.98 -12.70
C GLN A 56 -0.04 3.59 -12.10
N PHE A 57 0.23 3.40 -10.81
CA PHE A 57 -0.06 2.15 -10.11
C PHE A 57 -1.54 1.77 -10.19
N ILE A 58 -2.44 2.73 -9.98
CA ILE A 58 -3.88 2.52 -10.08
C ILE A 58 -4.24 2.09 -11.51
N GLU A 59 -3.71 2.75 -12.52
CA GLU A 59 -3.99 2.41 -13.92
C GLU A 59 -3.52 0.99 -14.26
N TYR A 60 -2.31 0.60 -13.87
CA TYR A 60 -1.81 -0.75 -14.07
C TYR A 60 -2.66 -1.78 -13.33
N SER A 61 -2.99 -1.52 -12.07
CA SER A 61 -3.80 -2.42 -11.26
C SER A 61 -5.19 -2.63 -11.85
N LEU A 62 -5.83 -1.57 -12.37
CA LEU A 62 -7.13 -1.68 -13.02
C LEU A 62 -7.07 -2.49 -14.31
N ARG A 63 -6.00 -2.33 -15.11
CA ARG A 63 -5.78 -3.15 -16.31
C ARG A 63 -5.62 -4.64 -15.97
N ASP A 64 -4.89 -4.95 -14.90
CA ASP A 64 -4.72 -6.32 -14.44
C ASP A 64 -6.03 -6.92 -13.92
N ILE A 65 -6.84 -6.14 -13.20
CA ILE A 65 -8.17 -6.56 -12.75
C ILE A 65 -9.08 -6.87 -13.95
N ASP A 66 -9.13 -5.99 -14.96
CA ASP A 66 -9.94 -6.22 -16.17
C ASP A 66 -9.47 -7.47 -16.93
N ARG A 67 -8.15 -7.65 -17.09
CA ARG A 67 -7.59 -8.86 -17.69
C ARG A 67 -8.02 -10.11 -16.92
N PHE A 68 -7.87 -10.11 -15.60
CA PHE A 68 -8.27 -11.24 -14.76
C PHE A 68 -9.76 -11.55 -14.91
N GLN A 69 -10.62 -10.55 -14.88
CA GLN A 69 -12.07 -10.74 -15.04
C GLN A 69 -12.42 -11.36 -16.40
N ARG A 70 -11.74 -10.96 -17.48
CA ARG A 70 -11.93 -11.53 -18.82
C ARG A 70 -11.44 -12.98 -18.94
N GLN A 71 -10.41 -13.36 -18.19
CA GLN A 71 -9.76 -14.68 -18.29
C GLN A 71 -10.36 -15.72 -17.34
N LYS A 72 -10.68 -15.34 -16.09
CA LYS A 72 -11.08 -16.25 -15.01
C LYS A 72 -12.12 -17.29 -15.42
N THR A 73 -13.20 -16.89 -16.09
CA THR A 73 -14.26 -17.82 -16.48
C THR A 73 -13.79 -18.82 -17.53
N LYS A 74 -13.00 -18.36 -18.50
CA LYS A 74 -12.45 -19.23 -19.56
C LYS A 74 -11.48 -20.25 -18.98
N ASP A 75 -10.57 -19.79 -18.11
CA ASP A 75 -9.58 -20.65 -17.47
C ASP A 75 -10.26 -21.71 -16.59
N LEU A 76 -11.29 -21.33 -15.83
CA LEU A 76 -12.07 -22.29 -15.03
C LEU A 76 -12.81 -23.29 -15.91
N GLN A 77 -13.45 -22.83 -16.99
CA GLN A 77 -14.14 -23.71 -17.94
C GLN A 77 -13.18 -24.71 -18.57
N GLU A 78 -11.98 -24.27 -18.97
CA GLU A 78 -10.95 -25.14 -19.54
C GLU A 78 -10.48 -26.19 -18.52
N ILE A 79 -10.16 -25.76 -17.29
CA ILE A 79 -9.73 -26.67 -16.21
C ILE A 79 -10.81 -27.72 -15.92
N PHE A 80 -12.07 -27.31 -15.77
CA PHE A 80 -13.16 -28.24 -15.49
C PHE A 80 -13.44 -29.18 -16.65
N THR A 81 -13.36 -28.68 -17.89
CA THR A 81 -13.54 -29.51 -19.09
C THR A 81 -12.43 -30.57 -19.17
N ASN A 82 -11.18 -30.16 -18.98
CA ASN A 82 -10.03 -31.06 -18.98
C ASN A 82 -10.13 -32.11 -17.86
N TYR A 83 -10.57 -31.69 -16.68
CA TYR A 83 -10.82 -32.59 -15.56
C TYR A 83 -11.91 -33.62 -15.89
N ALA A 84 -13.05 -33.20 -16.44
CA ALA A 84 -14.12 -34.09 -16.84
C ALA A 84 -13.65 -35.12 -17.89
N VAL A 85 -12.89 -34.67 -18.90
CA VAL A 85 -12.30 -35.55 -19.91
C VAL A 85 -11.35 -36.57 -19.29
N MET A 86 -10.49 -36.14 -18.36
CA MET A 86 -9.59 -37.04 -17.63
C MET A 86 -10.38 -38.09 -16.82
N GLN A 87 -11.42 -37.67 -16.11
CA GLN A 87 -12.25 -38.58 -15.32
C GLN A 87 -12.97 -39.61 -16.20
N ILE A 88 -13.53 -39.19 -17.33
CA ILE A 88 -14.15 -40.11 -18.29
C ILE A 88 -13.13 -41.15 -18.78
N LYS A 89 -11.89 -40.74 -19.09
CA LYS A 89 -10.83 -41.68 -19.50
C LYS A 89 -10.51 -42.69 -18.40
N GLN A 90 -10.40 -42.21 -17.15
CA GLN A 90 -10.11 -43.08 -16.01
C GLN A 90 -11.24 -44.08 -15.75
N CYS A 91 -12.50 -43.65 -15.81
CA CYS A 91 -13.67 -44.53 -15.70
C CYS A 91 -13.70 -45.58 -16.81
N LYS A 92 -13.46 -45.19 -18.07
CA LYS A 92 -13.39 -46.14 -19.20
C LYS A 92 -12.31 -47.20 -18.99
N LYS A 93 -11.12 -46.78 -18.52
CA LYS A 93 -10.03 -47.70 -18.18
C LYS A 93 -10.43 -48.65 -17.04
N GLY A 94 -11.08 -48.13 -16.01
CA GLY A 94 -11.61 -48.92 -14.91
C GLY A 94 -12.62 -49.96 -15.38
N ILE A 95 -13.59 -49.57 -16.21
CA ILE A 95 -14.59 -50.49 -16.80
C ILE A 95 -13.88 -51.61 -17.58
N ALA A 96 -12.90 -51.27 -18.42
CA ALA A 96 -12.15 -52.28 -19.18
C ALA A 96 -11.46 -53.29 -18.26
N ILE A 97 -10.77 -52.82 -17.21
CA ILE A 97 -10.10 -53.68 -16.23
C ILE A 97 -11.11 -54.60 -15.52
N TRP A 98 -12.21 -54.05 -15.03
CA TRP A 98 -13.25 -54.84 -14.35
C TRP A 98 -13.94 -55.84 -15.27
N THR A 99 -14.12 -55.48 -16.55
CA THR A 99 -14.67 -56.39 -17.56
C THR A 99 -13.70 -57.55 -17.80
N SER A 100 -12.41 -57.27 -18.00
CA SER A 100 -11.39 -58.32 -18.15
C SER A 100 -11.28 -59.22 -16.93
N ALA A 101 -11.36 -58.65 -15.71
CA ALA A 101 -11.37 -59.43 -14.47
C ALA A 101 -12.59 -60.37 -14.41
N LYS A 102 -13.79 -59.85 -14.69
CA LYS A 102 -15.03 -60.64 -14.74
C LYS A 102 -14.93 -61.79 -15.75
N ASP A 103 -14.43 -61.52 -16.96
CA ASP A 103 -14.29 -62.53 -18.01
C ASP A 103 -13.28 -63.62 -17.62
N CYS A 104 -12.21 -63.26 -16.91
CA CYS A 104 -11.24 -64.20 -16.36
C CYS A 104 -11.90 -65.15 -15.35
N PHE A 105 -12.66 -64.60 -14.39
CA PHE A 105 -13.39 -65.41 -13.40
C PHE A 105 -14.48 -66.29 -14.02
N SER A 106 -15.14 -65.81 -15.09
CA SER A 106 -16.21 -66.58 -15.74
C SER A 106 -15.69 -67.77 -16.57
N LYS A 107 -14.38 -67.80 -16.87
CA LYS A 107 -13.71 -68.87 -17.61
C LYS A 107 -12.97 -69.86 -16.70
N MET A 108 -12.96 -69.60 -15.39
CA MET A 108 -12.46 -70.50 -14.35
C MET A 108 -13.56 -71.45 -13.92
#